data_AF-A0A9X8HLJ5-F1
#
_entry.id   AF-A0A9X8HLJ5-F1
#
_cell.length_a   1.000
_cell.length_b   1.000
_cell.length_c   1.000
_cell.angle_alpha   90.00
_cell.angle_beta   90.00
_cell.angle_gamma   90.00
#
_symmetry.space_group_name_H-M   'P 1'
#
loop_
_entity.id
_entity.type
_entity.pdbx_description
1 polymer ?
#
loop_
_entity_poly.entity_id
_entity_poly.type
_entity_poly.pdbx_seq_one_letter_code
_entity_poly.pdbx_strand_id
1 'polypeptide(L)'
;MDKDSIAPATNAVKTIGVGTFGEGEAGSNADRLFRVQPGHNAQFALEQAAALMSCVYKLTLQAGTQQDASLIWAAHCLSGMSKALVEDVAHAMLTD
;
A
#
# COMPACT_ATOMS: atom_id res chain seq x y z
N MET A 1 -31.37 -22.76 -6.71
CA MET A 1 -29.90 -22.79 -6.64
C MET A 1 -29.44 -21.43 -7.14
N ASP A 2 -29.43 -20.46 -6.23
CA ASP A 2 -29.01 -19.10 -6.51
C ASP A 2 -27.51 -19.09 -6.82
N LYS A 3 -27.17 -18.73 -8.05
CA LYS A 3 -25.82 -18.78 -8.62
C LYS A 3 -25.06 -17.47 -8.42
N ASP A 4 -25.51 -16.60 -7.50
CA ASP A 4 -25.03 -15.22 -7.38
C ASP A 4 -24.69 -14.83 -5.92
N SER A 5 -23.82 -15.55 -5.21
CA SER A 5 -23.45 -15.11 -3.85
C SER A 5 -22.00 -15.31 -3.43
N ILE A 6 -21.06 -15.39 -4.38
CA ILE A 6 -19.64 -15.21 -4.05
C ILE A 6 -18.98 -14.31 -5.10
N ALA A 7 -19.49 -13.08 -5.26
CA ALA A 7 -18.57 -12.01 -5.63
C ALA A 7 -17.62 -11.86 -4.43
N PRO A 8 -16.29 -11.92 -4.60
CA PRO A 8 -15.38 -11.81 -3.47
C PRO A 8 -15.67 -10.47 -2.78
N ALA A 9 -15.77 -10.49 -1.45
CA ALA A 9 -16.14 -9.34 -0.61
C ALA A 9 -15.31 -8.07 -0.92
N THR A 10 -14.16 -8.21 -1.58
CA THR A 10 -13.26 -7.13 -2.01
C THR A 10 -13.83 -6.21 -3.10
N ASN A 11 -14.89 -6.59 -3.82
CA ASN A 11 -15.45 -5.72 -4.87
C ASN A 11 -16.27 -4.54 -4.34
N ALA A 12 -16.88 -4.69 -3.16
CA ALA A 12 -17.67 -3.64 -2.52
C ALA A 12 -16.80 -2.69 -1.66
N VAL A 13 -15.73 -3.23 -1.07
CA VAL A 13 -14.81 -2.48 -0.20
C VAL A 13 -14.04 -1.45 -1.03
N LYS A 14 -13.95 -0.24 -0.49
CA LYS A 14 -13.19 0.85 -1.08
C LYS A 14 -12.15 1.38 -0.12
N THR A 15 -11.08 1.94 -0.65
CA THR A 15 -10.12 2.71 0.14
C THR A 15 -10.84 3.86 0.84
N ILE A 16 -10.47 4.12 2.10
CA ILE A 16 -11.06 5.16 2.96
C ILE A 16 -10.06 6.29 3.24
N GLY A 17 -8.81 6.13 2.82
CA GLY A 17 -7.77 7.13 2.96
C GLY A 17 -7.31 7.30 4.41
N VAL A 18 -7.15 6.23 5.17
CA VAL A 18 -6.46 6.25 6.48
C VAL A 18 -5.01 5.79 6.37
N GLY A 19 -4.67 5.03 5.33
CA GLY A 19 -3.31 4.56 5.05
C GLY A 19 -2.40 5.72 4.66
N THR A 20 -1.22 5.79 5.29
CA THR A 20 -0.28 6.91 5.11
C THR A 20 1.18 6.46 5.08
N PHE A 21 2.05 7.29 4.47
CA PHE A 21 3.49 7.08 4.41
C PHE A 21 4.26 8.42 4.39
N GLY A 22 5.51 8.40 4.87
CA GLY A 22 6.42 9.54 4.87
C GLY A 22 6.20 10.48 6.06
N GLU A 23 7.28 10.86 6.73
CA GLU A 23 7.23 11.82 7.85
C GLU A 23 6.93 13.23 7.34
N GLY A 24 5.99 13.92 7.98
CA GLY A 24 5.78 15.35 7.75
C GLY A 24 6.80 16.20 8.49
N GLU A 25 6.72 17.53 8.32
CA GLU A 25 7.70 18.47 8.87
C GLU A 25 7.83 18.41 10.41
N ALA A 26 6.78 18.00 11.12
CA ALA A 26 6.81 17.81 12.58
C ALA A 26 7.19 16.38 13.03
N GLY A 27 7.73 15.55 12.12
CA GLY A 27 8.21 14.19 12.42
C GLY A 27 7.08 13.20 12.71
N SER A 28 7.23 12.42 13.79
CA SER A 28 6.31 11.32 14.14
C SER A 28 4.90 11.76 14.53
N ASN A 29 4.73 13.02 14.95
CA ASN A 29 3.46 13.63 15.35
C ASN A 29 2.83 14.50 14.24
N ALA A 30 3.38 14.44 13.01
CA ALA A 30 2.93 15.26 11.89
C ALA A 30 1.91 14.54 11.00
N ASP A 31 1.15 15.35 10.24
CA ASP A 31 0.48 14.89 9.04
C ASP A 31 1.50 14.26 8.09
N ARG A 32 1.21 13.04 7.66
CA ARG A 32 2.07 12.27 6.75
C ARG A 32 1.99 12.84 5.34
N LEU A 33 3.12 12.83 4.63
CA LEU A 33 3.23 13.45 3.30
C LEU A 33 2.40 12.73 2.23
N PHE A 34 2.34 11.40 2.31
CA PHE A 34 1.59 10.58 1.37
C PHE A 34 0.41 9.92 2.07
N ARG A 35 -0.72 9.89 1.36
CA ARG A 35 -1.96 9.30 1.83
C ARG A 35 -2.60 8.50 0.71
N VAL A 36 -3.21 7.37 1.05
CA VAL A 36 -4.01 6.62 0.09
C VAL A 36 -5.23 7.45 -0.30
N GLN A 37 -5.50 7.55 -1.59
CA GLN A 37 -6.68 8.24 -2.08
C GLN A 37 -7.93 7.40 -1.76
N PRO A 38 -8.98 7.97 -1.15
CA PRO A 38 -10.22 7.25 -0.87
C PRO A 38 -11.05 7.00 -2.15
N GLY A 39 -11.96 6.02 -2.09
CA GLY A 39 -12.96 5.73 -3.11
C GLY A 39 -12.52 4.76 -4.21
N HIS A 40 -11.31 4.19 -4.13
CA HIS A 40 -10.82 3.19 -5.07
C HIS A 40 -11.17 1.78 -4.60
N ASN A 41 -11.45 0.89 -5.55
CA ASN A 41 -11.77 -0.51 -5.26
C ASN A 41 -10.60 -1.22 -4.55
N ALA A 42 -10.91 -1.99 -3.50
CA ALA A 42 -9.90 -2.66 -2.66
C ALA A 42 -9.04 -3.67 -3.43
N GLN A 43 -9.64 -4.44 -4.35
CA GLN A 43 -8.90 -5.39 -5.18
C GLN A 43 -7.83 -4.68 -6.02
N PHE A 44 -8.19 -3.58 -6.68
CA PHE A 44 -7.22 -2.77 -7.42
C PHE A 44 -6.13 -2.19 -6.52
N ALA A 45 -6.48 -1.68 -5.33
CA ALA A 45 -5.50 -1.16 -4.38
C ALA A 45 -4.48 -2.23 -3.93
N LEU A 46 -4.94 -3.46 -3.69
CA LEU A 46 -4.08 -4.58 -3.32
C LEU A 46 -3.20 -5.07 -4.49
N GLU A 47 -3.71 -5.05 -5.72
CA GLU A 47 -2.91 -5.32 -6.92
C GLU A 47 -1.76 -4.31 -7.08
N GLN A 48 -2.05 -3.03 -6.86
CA GLN A 48 -1.03 -1.98 -6.88
C GLN A 48 0.00 -2.17 -5.75
N ALA A 49 -0.44 -2.56 -4.54
CA ALA A 49 0.46 -2.88 -3.44
C ALA A 49 1.40 -4.04 -3.79
N ALA A 50 0.88 -5.12 -4.38
CA ALA A 50 1.68 -6.26 -4.82
C ALA A 50 2.70 -5.87 -5.92
N ALA A 51 2.30 -5.01 -6.85
CA ALA A 51 3.21 -4.48 -7.88
C ALA A 51 4.37 -3.69 -7.26
N LEU A 52 4.09 -2.82 -6.28
CA LEU A 52 5.11 -2.08 -5.53
C LEU A 52 6.06 -3.05 -4.80
N MET A 53 5.54 -4.07 -4.12
CA MET A 53 6.39 -5.06 -3.43
C MET A 53 7.24 -5.90 -4.39
N SER A 54 6.76 -6.16 -5.61
CA SER A 54 7.58 -6.81 -6.65
C SER A 54 8.79 -5.95 -7.01
N CYS A 55 8.62 -4.63 -7.11
CA CYS A 55 9.72 -3.70 -7.31
C CYS A 55 10.68 -3.69 -6.10
N VAL A 56 10.15 -3.64 -4.88
CA VAL A 56 10.95 -3.70 -3.64
C VAL A 56 11.86 -4.92 -3.62
N TYR A 57 11.33 -6.10 -3.97
CA TYR A 57 12.12 -7.33 -4.02
C TYR A 57 13.29 -7.23 -5.00
N LYS A 58 13.05 -6.74 -6.21
CA LYS A 58 14.10 -6.54 -7.24
C LYS A 58 15.16 -5.54 -6.77
N LEU A 59 14.72 -4.39 -6.25
CA LEU A 59 15.62 -3.33 -5.78
C LEU A 59 16.47 -3.78 -4.61
N THR A 60 15.89 -4.52 -3.65
CA THR A 60 16.61 -5.04 -2.49
C THR A 60 17.69 -6.05 -2.90
N LEU A 61 17.36 -6.94 -3.84
CA LEU A 61 18.33 -7.89 -4.39
C LEU A 61 19.48 -7.18 -5.14
N GLN A 62 19.16 -6.15 -5.93
CA GLN A 62 20.17 -5.34 -6.63
C GLN A 62 21.03 -4.54 -5.65
N ALA A 63 20.44 -3.92 -4.64
CA ALA A 63 21.14 -3.18 -3.61
C ALA A 63 22.13 -4.06 -2.83
N GLY A 64 21.77 -5.30 -2.53
CA GLY A 64 22.66 -6.25 -1.86
C GLY A 64 23.91 -6.60 -2.67
N THR A 65 23.82 -6.56 -4.01
CA THR A 65 24.96 -6.87 -4.90
C THR A 65 25.81 -5.64 -5.21
N GLN A 66 25.21 -4.45 -5.32
CA GLN A 66 25.89 -3.21 -5.73
C GLN A 66 26.19 -2.24 -4.59
N GLN A 67 25.66 -2.48 -3.38
CA GLN A 67 25.72 -1.57 -2.23
C GLN A 67 25.22 -0.14 -2.54
N ASP A 68 24.28 0.00 -3.48
CA ASP A 68 23.73 1.30 -3.86
C ASP A 68 22.67 1.75 -2.83
N ALA A 69 23.02 2.76 -2.04
CA ALA A 69 22.15 3.37 -1.04
C ALA A 69 20.86 3.96 -1.64
N SER A 70 20.89 4.41 -2.90
CA SER A 70 19.73 4.96 -3.59
C SER A 70 18.68 3.89 -3.85
N LEU A 71 19.10 2.67 -4.21
CA LEU A 71 18.21 1.52 -4.39
C LEU A 71 17.58 1.09 -3.05
N ILE A 72 18.33 1.18 -1.95
CA ILE A 72 17.82 0.92 -0.61
C ILE A 72 16.73 1.95 -0.24
N TRP A 73 16.99 3.23 -0.48
CA TRP A 73 16.01 4.29 -0.22
C TRP A 73 14.76 4.15 -1.11
N ALA A 74 14.92 3.82 -2.38
CA ALA A 74 13.80 3.54 -3.26
C ALA A 74 12.96 2.35 -2.75
N ALA A 75 13.61 1.24 -2.37
CA ALA A 75 12.93 0.08 -1.79
C ALA A 75 12.18 0.44 -0.50
N HIS A 76 12.77 1.26 0.38
CA HIS A 76 12.11 1.74 1.59
C HIS A 76 10.84 2.54 1.27
N CYS A 77 10.92 3.51 0.35
CA CYS A 77 9.77 4.33 -0.03
C CYS A 77 8.63 3.50 -0.64
N LEU A 78 8.96 2.62 -1.59
CA LEU A 78 7.94 1.76 -2.23
C LEU A 78 7.32 0.77 -1.24
N SER A 79 8.10 0.24 -0.29
CA SER A 79 7.58 -0.62 0.78
C SER A 79 6.58 0.13 1.65
N GLY A 80 6.90 1.37 2.02
CA GLY A 80 6.03 2.23 2.80
C GLY A 80 4.72 2.56 2.10
N MET A 81 4.77 2.87 0.80
CA MET A 81 3.56 3.09 -0.02
C MET A 81 2.70 1.82 -0.14
N SER A 82 3.33 0.66 -0.35
CA SER A 82 2.61 -0.62 -0.38
C SER A 82 1.94 -0.92 0.96
N LYS A 83 2.64 -0.67 2.07
CA LYS A 83 2.10 -0.85 3.41
C LYS A 83 0.87 0.04 3.62
N ALA A 84 0.95 1.31 3.24
CA ALA A 84 -0.16 2.24 3.34
C ALA A 84 -1.42 1.74 2.60
N LEU A 85 -1.26 1.19 1.38
CA LEU A 85 -2.38 0.61 0.63
C LEU A 85 -3.02 -0.59 1.34
N VAL A 86 -2.20 -1.51 1.84
CA VAL A 86 -2.68 -2.71 2.55
C VAL A 86 -3.38 -2.33 3.85
N GLU A 87 -2.80 -1.41 4.62
CA GLU A 87 -3.41 -0.91 5.85
C GLU A 87 -4.73 -0.20 5.55
N ASP A 88 -4.81 0.64 4.53
CA ASP A 88 -6.04 1.34 4.16
C ASP A 88 -7.20 0.38 3.88
N VAL A 89 -6.93 -0.64 3.05
CA VAL A 89 -7.91 -1.69 2.72
C VAL A 89 -8.27 -2.49 3.96
N ALA A 90 -7.30 -2.87 4.78
CA ALA A 90 -7.57 -3.61 6.02
C ALA A 90 -8.47 -2.82 6.98
N HIS A 91 -8.25 -1.52 7.12
CA HIS A 91 -9.12 -0.67 7.93
C HIS A 91 -10.52 -0.58 7.32
N ALA A 92 -10.65 -0.38 6.01
CA ALA A 92 -11.94 -0.35 5.33
C ALA A 92 -12.76 -1.63 5.60
N MET A 93 -12.13 -2.81 5.48
CA MET A 93 -12.76 -4.10 5.73
C MET A 93 -13.18 -4.32 7.20
N LEU A 94 -12.55 -3.64 8.15
CA LEU A 94 -12.90 -3.71 9.57
C LEU A 94 -14.01 -2.73 9.96
N THR A 95 -14.31 -1.76 9.10
CA THR A 95 -15.30 -0.69 9.33
C THR A 95 -16.57 -0.83 8.48
N ASP A 96 -16.56 -1.69 7.46
CA ASP A 96 -17.74 -2.12 6.67
C ASP A 96 -18.55 -3.21 7.40
#